data_AF-A0A6V7LY11-F1
#
_entry.id   AF-A0A6V7LY11-F1
#
_cell.length_a   1.000
_cell.length_b   1.000
_cell.length_c   1.000
_cell.angle_alpha   90.00
_cell.angle_beta   90.00
_cell.angle_gamma   90.00
#
_symmetry.space_group_name_H-M   'P 1'
#
loop_
_entity.id
_entity.type
_entity.pdbx_description
1 polymer ?
#
loop_
_entity_poly.entity_id
_entity_poly.type
_entity_poly.pdbx_seq_one_letter_code
_entity_poly.pdbx_strand_id
1 'polypeptide(L)'
;IMQAGDHVINNKKVDPKKAKARHGKIFVGGLSTELSDEDIKNFFSQFGTIVDVEMPFDKTKNQRKGFCFITFESEQVVNELLKTPKQTINGKE
;
A
#
# COMPACT_ATOMS: atom_id res chain seq x y z
N ILE A 1 2.39 30.06 15.59
CA ILE A 1 1.33 29.19 15.02
C ILE A 1 1.52 29.21 13.51
N MET A 2 2.13 28.18 12.92
CA MET A 2 2.41 28.17 11.48
C MET A 2 1.12 27.87 10.72
N GLN A 3 0.61 28.85 9.99
CA GLN A 3 -0.55 28.72 9.11
C GLN A 3 -0.11 27.91 7.89
N ALA A 4 -0.62 26.68 7.75
CA ALA A 4 -0.35 25.85 6.57
C ALA A 4 -1.06 26.49 5.36
N GLY A 5 -0.31 27.22 4.53
CA GLY A 5 -0.81 27.68 3.24
C GLY A 5 -1.11 26.50 2.32
N ASP A 6 -2.04 26.69 1.39
CA ASP A 6 -2.35 25.71 0.33
C ASP A 6 -1.06 25.27 -0.37
N HIS A 7 -0.69 24.00 -0.25
CA HIS A 7 0.42 23.43 -0.99
C HIS A 7 -0.09 22.96 -2.35
N VAL A 8 0.51 23.44 -3.44
CA VAL A 8 0.14 23.07 -4.82
C VAL A 8 1.33 22.37 -5.46
N ILE A 9 1.13 21.11 -5.88
CA ILE A 9 2.12 20.36 -6.68
C ILE A 9 1.46 20.03 -8.03
N ASN A 10 2.06 20.45 -9.13
CA ASN A 10 1.55 20.24 -10.50
C ASN A 10 0.08 20.69 -10.69
N ASN A 11 -0.24 21.93 -10.28
CA ASN A 11 -1.60 22.49 -10.30
C ASN A 11 -2.65 21.73 -9.47
N LYS A 12 -2.25 20.74 -8.66
CA LYS A 12 -3.15 20.03 -7.75
C LYS A 12 -2.90 20.53 -6.33
N LYS A 13 -3.95 21.05 -5.68
CA LYS A 13 -3.95 21.31 -4.25
C LYS A 13 -3.74 19.99 -3.52
N VAL A 14 -2.70 19.93 -2.70
CA VAL A 14 -2.39 18.80 -1.83
C VAL A 14 -2.43 19.29 -0.40
N ASP A 15 -3.17 18.57 0.43
CA ASP A 15 -3.22 18.82 1.87
C ASP A 15 -2.11 18.00 2.52
N PRO A 16 -1.01 18.60 2.99
CA PRO A 16 0.04 17.86 3.67
C PRO A 16 -0.49 17.40 5.02
N LYS A 17 -1.13 16.23 5.04
CA LYS A 17 -1.51 15.57 6.28
C LYS A 17 -0.26 14.98 6.91
N LYS A 18 -0.05 15.25 8.20
CA LYS A 18 0.90 14.47 9.01
C LYS A 18 0.57 13.00 8.79
N ALA A 19 1.56 12.23 8.33
CA ALA A 19 1.43 10.79 8.22
C ALA A 19 1.07 10.25 9.60
N LYS A 20 -0.20 9.87 9.79
CA LYS A 20 -0.59 9.10 10.97
C LYS A 20 0.08 7.75 10.81
N ALA A 21 0.96 7.39 11.73
CA ALA A 21 1.45 6.02 11.85
C ALA A 21 0.21 5.13 12.03
N ARG A 22 -0.20 4.45 10.95
CA ARG A 22 -1.21 3.42 11.03
C ARG A 22 -0.46 2.14 11.36
N HIS A 23 -0.40 1.84 12.65
CA HIS A 23 0.03 0.54 13.17
C HIS A 23 -0.70 -0.56 12.38
N GLY A 24 0.03 -1.55 11.88
CA GLY A 24 -0.54 -2.63 11.07
C GLY A 24 -0.64 -2.37 9.56
N LYS A 25 -0.24 -1.20 9.01
CA LYS A 25 -0.30 -0.95 7.56
C LYS A 25 1.07 -1.05 6.88
N ILE A 26 1.15 -1.83 5.81
CA ILE A 26 2.31 -1.94 4.92
C ILE A 26 2.06 -1.32 3.55
N PHE A 27 3.14 -0.86 2.93
CA PHE A 27 3.20 -0.49 1.52
C PHE A 27 3.86 -1.63 0.74
N VAL A 28 3.23 -2.09 -0.33
CA VAL A 28 3.76 -3.10 -1.24
C VAL A 28 3.91 -2.47 -2.60
N GLY A 29 5.14 -2.28 -3.06
CA GLY A 29 5.46 -1.78 -4.41
C GLY A 29 5.92 -2.91 -5.33
N GLY A 30 6.11 -2.60 -6.62
CA GLY A 30 6.65 -3.57 -7.59
C GLY A 30 5.62 -4.58 -8.12
N LEU A 31 4.33 -4.38 -7.83
CA LEU A 31 3.29 -5.31 -8.25
C LEU A 31 3.13 -5.29 -9.77
N SER A 32 3.21 -6.47 -10.39
CA SER A 32 2.87 -6.63 -11.81
C SER A 32 1.40 -6.34 -12.04
N THR A 33 1.08 -5.75 -13.20
CA THR A 33 -0.31 -5.51 -13.63
C THR A 33 -1.11 -6.79 -13.84
N GLU A 34 -0.43 -7.93 -13.98
CA GLU A 34 -1.04 -9.25 -14.12
C GLU A 34 -1.50 -9.86 -12.78
N LEU A 35 -0.98 -9.37 -11.65
CA LEU A 35 -1.40 -9.88 -10.34
C LEU A 35 -2.81 -9.40 -10.02
N SER A 36 -3.69 -10.33 -9.70
CA SER A 36 -5.06 -10.03 -9.27
C SER A 36 -5.09 -9.56 -7.82
N ASP A 37 -6.16 -8.87 -7.47
CA ASP A 37 -6.42 -8.45 -6.08
C ASP A 37 -6.52 -9.68 -5.16
N GLU A 38 -7.14 -10.74 -5.66
CA GLU A 38 -7.21 -12.04 -5.00
C GLU A 38 -5.83 -12.69 -4.80
N ASP A 39 -4.92 -12.64 -5.79
CA ASP A 39 -3.57 -13.21 -5.66
C ASP A 39 -2.79 -12.55 -4.52
N ILE A 40 -2.81 -11.21 -4.50
CA ILE A 40 -2.14 -10.41 -3.47
C ILE A 40 -2.77 -10.71 -2.11
N LYS A 41 -4.10 -10.71 -2.02
CA LYS A 41 -4.80 -10.98 -0.76
C LYS A 41 -4.52 -12.38 -0.24
N ASN A 42 -4.54 -13.39 -1.12
CA ASN A 42 -4.27 -14.79 -0.77
C ASN A 42 -2.82 -14.96 -0.29
N PHE A 43 -1.85 -14.39 -1.00
CA PHE A 43 -0.45 -14.41 -0.59
C PHE A 43 -0.25 -13.75 0.76
N PHE A 44 -0.79 -12.55 0.97
CA PHE A 44 -0.57 -11.83 2.22
C PHE A 44 -1.37 -12.39 3.41
N SER A 45 -2.48 -13.09 3.15
CA SER A 45 -3.29 -13.72 4.21
C SER A 45 -2.53 -14.85 4.93
N GLN A 46 -1.50 -15.43 4.32
CA GLN A 46 -0.66 -16.45 4.95
C GLN A 46 0.20 -15.89 6.12
N PHE A 47 0.46 -14.58 6.13
CA PHE A 47 1.23 -13.93 7.19
C PHE A 47 0.34 -13.46 8.35
N GLY A 48 -0.96 -13.27 8.12
CA GLY A 48 -1.92 -12.93 9.16
C GLY A 48 -3.24 -12.37 8.63
N THR A 49 -4.15 -12.03 9.54
CA THR A 49 -5.48 -11.50 9.20
C THR A 49 -5.37 -10.12 8.55
N ILE A 50 -5.84 -10.02 7.31
CA ILE A 50 -5.95 -8.75 6.57
C ILE A 50 -7.25 -8.06 6.93
N VAL A 51 -7.16 -6.82 7.41
CA VAL A 51 -8.30 -5.93 7.71
C VAL A 51 -8.74 -5.17 6.48
N ASP A 52 -7.80 -4.65 5.69
CA ASP A 52 -8.10 -3.79 4.54
C ASP A 52 -7.02 -3.86 3.48
N VAL A 53 -7.41 -3.71 2.21
CA VAL A 53 -6.48 -3.68 1.06
C VAL A 53 -6.85 -2.51 0.16
N GLU A 54 -5.94 -1.54 0.04
CA GLU A 54 -6.10 -0.38 -0.82
C GLU A 54 -5.21 -0.53 -2.06
N MET A 55 -5.82 -0.72 -3.23
CA MET A 55 -5.12 -0.78 -4.52
C MET A 55 -5.51 0.43 -5.37
N PRO A 56 -4.66 1.46 -5.47
CA PRO A 56 -4.96 2.62 -6.29
C PRO A 56 -5.05 2.24 -7.76
N PHE A 57 -6.25 2.43 -8.33
CA PHE A 57 -6.50 2.25 -9.74
C PHE A 57 -6.49 3.58 -10.47
N ASP A 58 -5.67 3.70 -11.52
CA ASP A 58 -5.69 4.87 -12.39
C ASP A 58 -6.84 4.75 -13.39
N LYS A 59 -7.95 5.44 -13.11
CA LYS A 59 -9.14 5.45 -13.98
C LYS A 59 -8.89 6.11 -15.35
N THR A 60 -7.85 6.95 -15.48
CA THR A 60 -7.56 7.65 -16.74
C THR A 60 -6.77 6.79 -17.71
N LYS A 61 -5.84 5.97 -17.18
CA LYS A 61 -5.04 5.01 -17.96
C LYS A 61 -5.63 3.60 -17.97
N ASN A 62 -6.73 3.40 -17.25
CA ASN A 62 -7.37 2.11 -17.01
C ASN A 62 -6.37 1.05 -16.51
N GLN A 63 -5.43 1.46 -15.64
CA GLN A 63 -4.30 0.65 -15.21
C GLN A 63 -4.15 0.69 -13.69
N ARG A 64 -3.85 -0.46 -13.07
CA ARG A 64 -3.44 -0.51 -11.67
C ARG A 64 -2.13 0.24 -11.49
N LYS A 65 -2.04 1.09 -10.48
CA LYS A 65 -0.74 1.60 -10.06
C LYS A 65 -0.04 0.39 -9.43
N GLY A 66 1.18 0.06 -9.86
CA GLY A 66 1.94 -1.14 -9.45
C GLY A 66 2.37 -1.18 -7.99
N PHE A 67 1.47 -0.77 -7.09
CA PHE A 67 1.62 -0.77 -5.65
C PHE A 67 0.24 -0.90 -4.99
N CYS A 68 0.22 -1.48 -3.80
CA CYS A 68 -0.94 -1.52 -2.93
C CYS A 68 -0.54 -1.18 -1.49
N PHE A 69 -1.56 -0.95 -0.66
CA PHE A 69 -1.39 -0.94 0.77
C PHE A 69 -2.23 -2.03 1.40
N ILE A 70 -1.65 -2.71 2.39
CA ILE A 70 -2.32 -3.79 3.11
C ILE A 70 -2.30 -3.44 4.58
N THR A 71 -3.47 -3.50 5.22
CA THR A 71 -3.63 -3.31 6.65
C THR A 71 -3.92 -4.65 7.29
N PHE A 72 -3.05 -5.08 8.20
CA PHE A 72 -3.21 -6.26 9.03
C PHE A 72 -3.84 -5.92 10.37
N GLU A 73 -4.46 -6.92 10.98
CA GLU A 73 -5.02 -6.81 12.33
C GLU A 73 -3.92 -6.69 13.38
N SER A 74 -2.80 -7.38 13.19
CA SER A 74 -1.66 -7.39 14.11
C SER A 74 -0.45 -6.66 13.53
N GLU A 75 0.12 -5.73 14.30
CA GLU A 75 1.36 -5.05 13.96
C GLU A 75 2.57 -6.00 13.96
N GLN A 76 2.51 -7.12 14.68
CA GLN A 76 3.59 -8.11 14.68
C GLN A 76 3.84 -8.67 13.27
N VAL A 77 2.77 -8.88 12.50
CA VAL A 77 2.84 -9.33 11.10
C VAL A 77 3.61 -8.33 10.25
N VAL A 78 3.35 -7.04 10.47
CA VAL A 78 4.07 -5.95 9.80
C VAL A 78 5.54 -5.97 10.17
N ASN A 79 5.88 -6.08 11.45
CA ASN A 79 7.27 -6.12 11.89
C ASN A 79 8.03 -7.33 11.30
N GLU A 80 7.39 -8.49 11.17
CA GLU A 80 7.99 -9.66 10.51
C GLU A 80 8.19 -9.44 9.02
N LEU A 81 7.18 -8.93 8.30
CA LEU A 81 7.27 -8.63 6.86
C LEU A 81 8.34 -7.57 6.54
N LEU A 82 8.55 -6.61 7.44
CA LEU A 82 9.60 -5.60 7.29
C LEU A 82 11.02 -6.17 7.44
N LYS A 83 11.19 -7.34 8.07
CA LYS A 83 12.51 -8.03 8.13
C LYS A 83 12.89 -8.66 6.79
N THR A 84 11.91 -9.02 5.98
CA THR A 84 12.08 -9.59 4.63
C THR A 84 11.44 -8.66 3.59
N PRO A 85 12.12 -7.56 3.22
CA PRO A 85 11.53 -6.53 2.35
C PRO A 85 11.25 -6.99 0.91
N LYS A 86 11.84 -8.11 0.49
CA LYS A 86 11.62 -8.72 -0.83
C LYS A 86 10.69 -9.90 -0.67
N GLN A 87 9.57 -9.87 -1.39
CA GLN A 87 8.56 -10.93 -1.40
C GLN A 87 8.30 -11.32 -2.85
N THR A 88 8.17 -12.62 -3.11
CA THR A 88 7.87 -13.14 -4.45
C THR A 88 6.43 -13.61 -4.50
N ILE A 89 5.60 -12.96 -5.31
CA ILE A 89 4.17 -13.28 -5.48
C ILE A 89 4.00 -13.86 -6.90
N ASN A 90 3.55 -15.12 -7.01
CA ASN A 90 3.40 -15.83 -8.28
C ASN A 90 4.67 -15.80 -9.18
N GLY A 91 5.85 -15.90 -8.56
CA GLY A 91 7.14 -15.91 -9.27
C GLY A 91 7.64 -14.53 -9.71
N LYS A 92 7.01 -13.43 -9.26
CA LYS A 92 7.41 -12.05 -9.54
C LYS A 92 7.83 -11.35 -8.24
N GLU A 93 9.03 -10.75 -8.24
CA GLU A 93 9.61 -9.94 -7.14
C GLU A 93 9.23 -8.46 -7.31
#